data_AF-A0A3M0AC86-F1
#
_entry.id   AF-A0A3M0AC86-F1
#
_cell.length_a   1.000
_cell.length_b   1.000
_cell.length_c   1.000
_cell.angle_alpha   90.00
_cell.angle_beta   90.00
_cell.angle_gamma   90.00
#
_symmetry.space_group_name_H-M   'P 1'
#
loop_
_entity.id
_entity.type
_entity.pdbx_description
1 polymer ?
#
loop_
_entity_poly.entity_id
_entity_poly.type
_entity_poly.pdbx_seq_one_letter_code
_entity_poly.pdbx_strand_id
1 'polypeptide(L)'
;MMKWISSLIIVIGVIGCRMGTVGVTDFTPSMSHQIAIDGSKRFRFEVHKDLDKELIRSSRGRYNAERFASAFDDLLERELKSSAYCREGYFVIDRLDHPRDAFIFGECNEGATSEDIALWGDA
;
A
#
# COMPACT_ATOMS: atom_id res chain seq x y z
N MET A 1 19.62 57.91 -12.97
CA MET A 1 20.25 56.92 -13.86
C MET A 1 20.42 55.62 -13.09
N MET A 2 19.43 54.73 -13.12
CA MET A 2 19.47 53.45 -12.38
C MET A 2 19.56 52.30 -13.39
N LYS A 3 20.62 51.51 -13.20
CA LYS A 3 21.10 50.45 -14.08
C LYS A 3 20.18 49.23 -14.01
N TRP A 4 19.97 48.64 -15.17
CA TRP A 4 19.27 47.39 -15.42
C TRP A 4 19.95 46.21 -14.70
N ILE A 5 19.15 45.33 -14.10
CA ILE A 5 19.60 44.01 -13.65
C ILE A 5 18.97 42.99 -14.59
N SER A 6 19.82 42.34 -15.37
CA SER A 6 19.47 41.28 -16.31
C SER A 6 19.07 40.02 -15.54
N SER A 7 17.82 39.59 -15.72
CA SER A 7 17.34 38.31 -15.21
C SER A 7 17.93 37.15 -16.00
N LEU A 8 18.68 36.28 -15.32
CA LEU A 8 19.17 35.01 -15.85
C LEU A 8 18.18 33.90 -15.47
N ILE A 9 17.38 33.42 -16.42
CA ILE A 9 16.49 32.28 -16.22
C ILE A 9 17.29 31.01 -16.52
N ILE A 10 17.62 30.24 -15.48
CA ILE A 10 18.23 28.92 -15.61
C ILE A 10 17.09 27.90 -15.76
N VAL A 11 16.86 27.42 -16.98
CA VAL A 11 15.99 26.27 -17.24
C VAL A 11 16.78 25.01 -16.94
N ILE A 12 16.61 24.46 -15.75
CA ILE A 12 17.13 23.13 -15.40
C ILE A 12 16.17 22.11 -16.03
N GLY A 13 16.57 21.57 -17.18
CA GLY A 13 15.93 20.43 -17.80
C GLY A 13 16.08 19.21 -16.89
N VAL A 14 15.00 18.83 -16.21
CA VAL A 14 14.97 17.63 -15.39
C VAL A 14 15.04 16.42 -16.33
N ILE A 15 16.15 15.69 -16.23
CA ILE A 15 16.36 14.39 -16.85
C ILE A 15 15.26 13.46 -16.33
N GLY A 16 14.30 13.14 -17.20
CA GLY A 16 13.26 12.16 -16.90
C GLY A 16 13.88 10.77 -16.80
N CYS A 17 14.25 10.36 -15.58
CA CYS A 17 14.43 8.96 -15.26
C CYS A 17 13.10 8.26 -15.54
N ARG A 18 13.04 7.45 -16.62
CA ARG A 18 11.97 6.48 -16.82
C ARG A 18 12.05 5.48 -15.67
N MET A 19 11.30 5.72 -14.61
CA MET A 19 11.03 4.72 -13.57
C MET A 19 10.35 3.55 -14.26
N GLY A 20 11.12 2.46 -14.44
CA GLY A 20 10.57 1.19 -14.86
C GLY A 20 9.51 0.79 -13.84
N THR A 21 8.25 0.78 -14.28
CA THR A 21 7.15 0.21 -13.51
C THR A 21 7.40 -1.29 -13.44
N VAL A 22 7.99 -1.74 -12.33
CA VAL A 22 8.04 -3.16 -12.00
C VAL A 22 6.59 -3.60 -11.83
N GLY A 23 6.10 -4.39 -12.79
CA GLY A 23 4.73 -4.88 -12.80
C GLY A 23 4.47 -5.75 -11.59
N VAL A 24 3.69 -5.24 -10.64
CA VAL A 24 3.10 -6.01 -9.54
C VAL A 24 1.86 -6.74 -10.10
N THR A 25 2.06 -7.62 -11.09
CA THR A 25 0.96 -8.30 -11.81
C THR A 25 0.67 -9.72 -11.31
N ASP A 26 1.34 -10.15 -10.24
CA ASP A 26 1.28 -11.54 -9.74
C ASP A 26 0.62 -11.65 -8.36
N PHE A 27 0.05 -10.55 -7.87
CA PHE A 27 -0.62 -10.46 -6.59
C PHE A 27 -1.99 -9.85 -6.79
N THR A 28 -3.01 -10.53 -6.29
CA THR A 28 -4.37 -9.99 -6.25
C THR A 28 -4.64 -9.52 -4.82
N PRO A 29 -4.54 -8.21 -4.55
CA PRO A 29 -4.86 -7.68 -3.23
C PRO A 29 -6.37 -7.74 -2.97
N SER A 30 -6.73 -8.02 -1.73
CA SER A 30 -8.08 -7.96 -1.21
C SER A 30 -8.08 -7.19 0.11
N MET A 31 -9.01 -6.26 0.25
CA MET A 31 -9.14 -5.42 1.44
C MET A 31 -10.57 -5.51 1.97
N SER A 32 -10.69 -5.81 3.25
CA SER A 32 -11.97 -5.75 3.97
C SER A 32 -11.88 -4.75 5.11
N HIS A 33 -12.98 -4.04 5.33
CA HIS A 33 -13.12 -3.00 6.33
C HIS A 33 -14.17 -3.43 7.35
N GLN A 34 -13.97 -3.06 8.62
CA GLN A 34 -14.93 -3.31 9.68
C GLN A 34 -14.90 -2.16 10.68
N ILE A 35 -16.07 -1.58 10.96
CA ILE A 35 -16.24 -0.65 12.08
C ILE A 35 -16.84 -1.46 13.24
N ALA A 36 -16.10 -1.55 14.35
CA ALA A 36 -16.58 -2.25 15.53
C ALA A 36 -17.58 -1.39 16.32
N ILE A 37 -18.32 -2.03 17.24
CA ILE A 37 -19.35 -1.37 18.07
C ILE A 37 -18.75 -0.26 18.95
N ASP A 38 -17.48 -0.40 19.34
CA ASP A 38 -16.75 0.61 20.12
C ASP A 38 -16.28 1.80 19.27
N GLY A 39 -16.55 1.79 17.96
CA GLY A 39 -16.13 2.81 17.00
C GLY A 39 -14.70 2.62 16.50
N SER A 40 -13.99 1.55 16.88
CA SER A 40 -12.68 1.23 16.30
C SER A 40 -12.81 0.81 14.84
N LYS A 41 -11.84 1.22 14.01
CA LYS A 41 -11.77 0.87 12.58
C LYS A 41 -10.73 -0.21 12.37
N ARG A 42 -11.17 -1.36 11.88
CA ARG A 42 -10.32 -2.53 11.63
C ARG A 42 -10.31 -2.89 10.17
N PHE A 43 -9.20 -3.47 9.74
CA PHE A 43 -9.07 -3.95 8.37
C PHE A 43 -8.37 -5.30 8.31
N ARG A 44 -8.69 -6.04 7.25
CA ARG A 44 -7.92 -7.21 6.85
C ARG A 44 -7.49 -7.01 5.41
N PHE A 45 -6.18 -7.00 5.21
CA PHE A 45 -5.54 -6.93 3.91
C PHE A 45 -4.94 -8.29 3.58
N GLU A 46 -5.28 -8.83 2.43
CA GLU A 46 -4.88 -10.17 1.98
C GLU A 46 -4.29 -10.08 0.58
N VAL A 47 -3.24 -10.86 0.34
CA VAL A 47 -2.67 -11.04 -0.98
C VAL A 47 -2.54 -12.53 -1.25
N HIS A 48 -3.16 -12.96 -2.33
CA HIS A 48 -2.98 -14.30 -2.88
C HIS A 48 -2.05 -14.26 -4.09
N LYS A 49 -1.16 -15.24 -4.15
CA LYS A 49 -0.27 -15.44 -5.29
C LYS A 49 -0.89 -16.42 -6.27
N ASP A 50 -1.02 -16.00 -7.52
CA ASP A 50 -1.45 -16.90 -8.59
C ASP A 50 -0.35 -17.93 -8.89
N LEU A 51 -0.53 -19.15 -8.38
CA LEU A 51 0.46 -20.24 -8.47
C LEU A 51 0.68 -20.75 -9.90
N ASP A 52 -0.25 -20.49 -10.82
CA ASP A 52 -0.20 -20.98 -12.19
C ASP A 52 1.00 -20.44 -12.99
N LYS A 53 1.63 -19.35 -12.54
CA LYS A 53 2.81 -18.76 -13.19
C LYS A 53 4.16 -19.24 -12.65
N GLU A 54 4.20 -20.04 -11.57
CA GLU A 54 5.44 -20.28 -10.80
C GLU A 54 6.24 -21.54 -11.19
N LEU A 55 5.75 -22.35 -12.13
CA LEU A 55 6.39 -23.62 -12.52
C LEU A 55 7.78 -23.52 -13.20
N ILE A 56 8.38 -22.32 -13.37
CA ILE A 56 9.61 -22.13 -14.17
C ILE A 56 10.85 -21.61 -13.40
N ARG A 57 10.77 -21.20 -12.12
CA ARG A 57 11.93 -20.53 -11.45
C ARG A 57 12.30 -21.05 -10.05
N SER A 58 12.59 -22.34 -9.92
CA SER A 58 13.12 -22.93 -8.69
C SER A 58 14.65 -22.75 -8.59
N SER A 59 15.13 -21.66 -7.98
CA SER A 59 16.51 -21.53 -7.43
C SER A 59 16.76 -20.33 -6.49
N ARG A 60 15.79 -19.44 -6.22
CA ARG A 60 16.02 -18.19 -5.43
C ARG A 60 15.02 -17.96 -4.28
N GLY A 61 14.66 -19.01 -3.55
CA GLY A 61 13.59 -18.97 -2.54
C GLY A 61 13.71 -17.89 -1.46
N ARG A 62 14.93 -17.59 -0.96
CA ARG A 62 15.13 -16.55 0.07
C ARG A 62 15.00 -15.12 -0.45
N TYR A 63 15.56 -14.82 -1.63
CA TYR A 63 15.50 -13.47 -2.23
C TYR A 63 14.07 -13.06 -2.60
N ASN A 64 13.23 -14.04 -2.95
CA ASN A 64 11.85 -13.80 -3.30
C ASN A 64 10.98 -13.47 -2.07
N ALA A 65 11.28 -14.01 -0.89
CA ALA A 65 10.50 -13.76 0.33
C ALA A 65 10.66 -12.32 0.83
N GLU A 66 11.88 -11.79 0.87
CA GLU A 66 12.14 -10.41 1.31
C GLU A 66 11.54 -9.37 0.35
N ARG A 67 11.67 -9.61 -0.96
CA ARG A 67 11.00 -8.78 -1.98
C ARG A 67 9.48 -8.84 -1.87
N PHE A 68 8.93 -10.01 -1.55
CA PHE A 68 7.50 -10.17 -1.36
C PHE A 68 7.02 -9.38 -0.14
N ALA A 69 7.71 -9.49 1.00
CA ALA A 69 7.38 -8.73 2.21
C ALA A 69 7.39 -7.21 1.96
N SER A 70 8.42 -6.69 1.28
CA SER A 70 8.48 -5.27 0.93
C SER A 70 7.36 -4.85 -0.03
N ALA A 71 7.06 -5.65 -1.05
CA ALA A 71 5.97 -5.35 -1.98
C ALA A 71 4.60 -5.41 -1.30
N PHE A 72 4.45 -6.30 -0.31
CA PHE A 72 3.21 -6.46 0.45
C PHE A 72 2.91 -5.22 1.31
N ASP A 73 3.92 -4.69 2.00
CA ASP A 73 3.78 -3.46 2.79
C ASP A 73 3.45 -2.24 1.89
N ASP A 74 4.10 -2.13 0.72
CA ASP A 74 3.82 -1.07 -0.25
C ASP A 74 2.38 -1.12 -0.80
N LEU A 75 1.86 -2.34 -1.01
CA LEU A 75 0.48 -2.54 -1.49
C LEU A 75 -0.53 -2.16 -0.42
N LEU A 76 -0.30 -2.57 0.84
CA LEU A 76 -1.14 -2.18 1.96
C LEU A 76 -1.18 -0.66 2.11
N GLU A 77 -0.02 -0.01 2.10
CA GLU A 77 0.06 1.44 2.25
C GLU A 77 -0.66 2.17 1.10
N ARG A 78 -0.55 1.66 -0.13
CA ARG A 78 -1.27 2.21 -1.28
C ARG A 78 -2.78 2.09 -1.09
N GLU A 79 -3.27 0.92 -0.67
CA GLU A 79 -4.70 0.65 -0.52
C GLU A 79 -5.33 1.50 0.59
N LEU A 80 -4.64 1.62 1.72
CA LEU A 80 -5.06 2.49 2.83
C LEU A 80 -5.06 3.97 2.44
N LYS A 81 -4.05 4.42 1.69
CA LYS A 81 -4.00 5.80 1.18
C LYS A 81 -5.09 6.09 0.15
N SER A 82 -5.38 5.16 -0.76
CA SER A 82 -6.40 5.36 -1.78
C SER A 82 -7.82 5.34 -1.23
N SER A 83 -8.09 4.49 -0.24
CA SER A 83 -9.40 4.41 0.44
C SER A 83 -9.62 5.53 1.46
N ALA A 84 -8.54 6.15 1.95
CA ALA A 84 -8.55 7.07 3.09
C ALA A 84 -9.19 6.46 4.36
N TYR A 85 -9.11 5.13 4.51
CA TYR A 85 -9.73 4.40 5.63
C TYR A 85 -9.03 4.71 6.95
N CYS A 86 -7.69 4.66 7.00
CA CYS A 86 -6.88 5.08 8.15
C CYS A 86 -6.12 6.38 7.82
N ARG A 87 -6.54 7.50 8.41
CA ARG A 87 -6.00 8.85 8.17
C ARG A 87 -4.83 9.19 9.10
N GLU A 88 -4.84 8.67 10.32
CA GLU A 88 -3.81 8.95 11.34
C GLU A 88 -2.81 7.79 11.49
N GLY A 89 -2.76 6.94 10.47
CA GLY A 89 -1.98 5.71 10.47
C GLY A 89 -2.72 4.55 11.12
N TYR A 90 -2.01 3.44 11.28
CA TYR A 90 -2.54 2.19 11.80
C TYR A 90 -1.48 1.44 12.58
N PHE A 91 -1.91 0.43 13.32
CA PHE A 91 -1.04 -0.59 13.88
C PHE A 91 -1.48 -1.98 13.44
N VAL A 92 -0.50 -2.89 13.38
CA VAL A 92 -0.73 -4.29 13.00
C VAL A 92 -1.08 -5.08 14.25
N ILE A 93 -2.22 -5.77 14.21
CA ILE A 93 -2.68 -6.69 15.26
C ILE A 93 -2.13 -8.09 15.00
N ASP A 94 -2.23 -8.56 13.75
CA ASP A 94 -1.75 -9.87 13.34
C ASP A 94 -1.20 -9.83 11.91
N ARG A 95 -0.21 -10.67 11.62
CA ARG A 95 0.44 -10.76 10.32
C ARG A 95 0.85 -12.20 10.06
N LEU A 96 0.45 -12.70 8.89
CA LEU A 96 0.94 -13.97 8.35
C LEU A 96 1.66 -13.68 7.04
N ASP A 97 2.95 -13.99 6.99
CA ASP A 97 3.75 -13.97 5.78
C ASP A 97 3.99 -15.41 5.30
N HIS A 98 3.16 -15.90 4.37
CA HIS A 98 3.38 -17.20 3.73
C HIS A 98 3.72 -17.01 2.24
N PRO A 99 4.58 -17.85 1.63
CA PRO A 99 5.04 -17.65 0.24
C PRO A 99 3.94 -17.63 -0.84
N ARG A 100 2.73 -18.09 -0.48
CA ARG A 100 1.56 -18.18 -1.37
C ARG A 100 0.45 -17.22 -1.00
N ASP A 101 0.36 -16.90 0.29
CA ASP A 101 -0.74 -16.15 0.87
C ASP A 101 -0.15 -15.28 1.98
N ALA A 102 -0.46 -14.00 1.99
CA ALA A 102 -0.11 -13.15 3.12
C ALA A 102 -1.34 -12.36 3.57
N PHE A 103 -1.43 -12.13 4.87
CA PHE A 103 -2.42 -11.22 5.41
C PHE A 103 -1.87 -10.33 6.51
N ILE A 104 -2.45 -9.14 6.62
CA ILE A 104 -2.32 -8.23 7.75
C ILE A 104 -3.72 -7.97 8.28
N PHE A 105 -3.89 -8.15 9.58
CA PHE A 105 -5.02 -7.64 10.33
C PHE A 105 -4.55 -6.45 11.16
N GLY A 106 -5.23 -5.31 11.03
CA GLY A 106 -4.81 -4.08 11.67
C GLY A 106 -5.98 -3.21 12.11
N GLU A 107 -5.65 -2.18 12.86
CA GLU A 107 -6.59 -1.20 13.39
C GLU A 107 -6.03 0.21 13.16
N CYS A 108 -6.89 1.15 12.78
CA CYS A 108 -6.50 2.54 12.59
C CYS A 108 -6.19 3.19 13.96
N ASN A 109 -5.33 4.21 13.96
CA ASN A 109 -5.03 4.97 15.18
C ASN A 109 -6.18 5.90 15.59
N GLU A 110 -7.13 6.15 14.70
CA GLU A 110 -8.33 6.93 14.94
C GLU A 110 -9.62 6.10 14.89
N GLY A 111 -10.63 6.55 15.63
CA GLY A 111 -11.98 5.98 15.57
C GLY A 111 -12.75 6.38 14.31
N ALA A 112 -13.86 5.67 14.06
CA ALA A 112 -14.77 5.95 12.97
C ALA A 112 -15.52 7.28 13.19
N THR A 113 -15.56 8.12 12.16
CA THR A 113 -16.46 9.27 12.12
C THR A 113 -17.83 8.89 11.58
N SER A 114 -18.79 9.81 11.64
CA SER A 114 -20.11 9.64 11.03
C SER A 114 -20.03 9.33 9.53
N GLU A 115 -19.07 9.94 8.84
CA GLU A 115 -18.80 9.72 7.41
C GLU A 115 -18.23 8.32 7.17
N ASP A 116 -17.31 7.87 8.04
CA ASP A 116 -16.76 6.51 7.96
C ASP A 116 -17.87 5.46 8.12
N ILE A 117 -18.79 5.67 9.07
CA ILE A 117 -19.94 4.78 9.30
C ILE A 117 -20.87 4.76 8.08
N ALA A 118 -21.11 5.90 7.42
CA ALA A 118 -21.95 5.94 6.22
C ALA A 118 -21.32 5.19 5.03
N LEU A 119 -20.00 5.03 4.99
CA LEU A 119 -19.27 4.35 3.91
C LEU A 119 -19.02 2.86 4.20
N TRP A 120 -18.77 2.50 5.47
CA TRP A 120 -18.27 1.18 5.87
C TRP A 120 -19.00 0.57 7.08
N GLY A 121 -20.07 1.20 7.55
CA GLY A 121 -20.83 0.77 8.73
C GLY A 121 -21.83 -0.36 8.50
N ASP A 122 -21.92 -0.87 7.26
CA ASP A 122 -22.75 -2.03 6.95
C ASP A 122 -22.00 -3.32 7.34
N ALA A 123 -22.16 -3.72 8.60
CA ALA A 123 -21.77 -5.03 9.12
C ALA A 123 -22.99 -5.77 9.72
#